data_AF-A0A973LVA5-F1
#
_entry.id   AF-A0A973LVA5-F1
#
_cell.length_a   1.000
_cell.length_b   1.000
_cell.length_c   1.000
_cell.angle_alpha   90.00
_cell.angle_beta   90.00
_cell.angle_gamma   90.00
#
_symmetry.space_group_name_H-M   'P 1'
#
loop_
_entity.id
_entity.type
_entity.pdbx_description
1 polymer ?
#
loop_
_entity_poly.entity_id
_entity_poly.type
_entity_poly.pdbx_seq_one_letter_code
_entity_poly.pdbx_strand_id
1 'polypeptide(L)'
;MKRRPAHVTHLDPTGPDPRDTLRLLPPQPPNLDDLAGRVQADTLSALLPQAGLALVVVTVLAAVLSWLTAGRVLRPIRVISATAHRLSAENLTERVPVTTPADELSALAGTVNDMLDRIQHGVTERDRILDGQRLFTANAAHELRTPLTTARTAIDVTLDGHPTRSDLLTMAGDVRDAVVHMQRVLDGLLLLARSQAGLTARQPADLADLAAVAAATLDAA
;
A
#
# COMPACT_ATOMS: atom_id res chain seq x y z
N MET A 1 -128.59 -50.22 -40.37
CA MET A 1 -128.13 -50.37 -41.77
C MET A 1 -127.82 -48.99 -42.33
N LYS A 2 -126.70 -48.83 -43.06
CA LYS A 2 -126.27 -47.68 -43.92
C LYS A 2 -125.46 -46.50 -43.32
N ARG A 3 -124.12 -46.70 -43.39
CA ARG A 3 -123.05 -45.85 -43.99
C ARG A 3 -122.83 -44.39 -43.51
N ARG A 4 -121.69 -44.18 -42.81
CA ARG A 4 -120.83 -42.96 -42.88
C ARG A 4 -120.11 -42.94 -44.26
N PRO A 5 -119.72 -41.80 -44.87
CA PRO A 5 -118.49 -41.02 -44.51
C PRO A 5 -118.62 -39.50 -44.87
N ALA A 6 -117.68 -38.56 -44.83
CA ALA A 6 -116.23 -38.48 -44.61
C ALA A 6 -115.92 -37.09 -44.00
N HIS A 7 -115.01 -37.01 -43.04
CA HIS A 7 -114.54 -35.75 -42.47
C HIS A 7 -113.36 -35.26 -43.33
N VAL A 8 -113.51 -34.13 -44.01
CA VAL A 8 -112.46 -33.51 -44.82
C VAL A 8 -111.53 -32.76 -43.87
N THR A 9 -110.33 -33.30 -43.66
CA THR A 9 -109.23 -32.65 -42.95
C THR A 9 -108.68 -31.53 -43.84
N HIS A 10 -108.92 -30.29 -43.44
CA HIS A 10 -108.36 -29.09 -44.04
C HIS A 10 -106.86 -29.01 -43.68
N LEU A 11 -105.97 -29.38 -44.60
CA LEU A 11 -104.53 -29.10 -44.45
C LEU A 11 -104.28 -27.61 -44.73
N ASP A 12 -103.80 -26.91 -43.71
CA ASP A 12 -103.34 -25.53 -43.75
C ASP A 12 -101.99 -25.42 -44.50
N PRO A 13 -101.86 -24.64 -45.59
CA PRO A 13 -100.65 -24.57 -46.41
C PRO A 13 -99.56 -23.61 -45.89
N THR A 14 -99.66 -23.05 -44.68
CA THR A 14 -98.58 -22.24 -44.07
C THR A 14 -97.61 -23.09 -43.26
N GLY A 15 -96.83 -23.93 -43.95
CA GLY A 15 -95.63 -24.52 -43.36
C GLY A 15 -94.50 -23.47 -43.32
N PRO A 16 -93.72 -23.36 -42.23
CA PRO A 16 -92.61 -22.40 -42.15
C PRO A 16 -91.59 -22.64 -43.28
N ASP A 17 -91.09 -21.55 -43.86
CA ASP A 17 -90.06 -21.56 -44.92
C ASP A 17 -88.83 -22.37 -44.44
N PRO A 18 -88.37 -23.40 -45.17
CA PRO A 18 -87.19 -24.18 -44.79
C PRO A 18 -85.89 -23.36 -44.73
N ARG A 19 -85.91 -22.07 -45.12
CA ARG A 19 -84.80 -21.14 -44.91
C ARG A 19 -84.73 -20.56 -43.49
N ASP A 20 -85.84 -20.55 -42.75
CA ASP A 20 -85.88 -20.05 -41.37
C ASP A 20 -85.35 -21.08 -40.35
N THR A 21 -85.38 -22.37 -40.68
CA THR A 21 -84.87 -23.44 -39.80
C THR A 21 -83.33 -23.50 -39.74
N LEU A 22 -82.63 -22.93 -40.73
CA LEU A 22 -81.16 -22.83 -40.74
C LEU A 22 -80.62 -21.66 -39.88
N ARG A 23 -81.49 -20.80 -39.35
CA ARG A 23 -81.12 -19.67 -38.49
C ARG A 23 -81.07 -20.00 -36.99
N LEU A 24 -81.46 -21.21 -36.62
CA LEU A 24 -81.43 -21.76 -35.26
C LEU A 24 -80.17 -22.60 -35.00
N LEU A 25 -79.05 -22.27 -35.64
CA LEU A 25 -77.76 -22.81 -35.20
C LEU A 25 -77.47 -22.19 -33.82
N PRO A 26 -77.35 -22.98 -32.74
CA PRO A 26 -76.92 -22.43 -31.45
C PRO A 26 -75.59 -21.68 -31.64
N PRO A 27 -75.30 -20.63 -30.86
CA PRO A 27 -73.99 -20.00 -30.89
C PRO A 27 -72.95 -21.12 -30.79
N GLN A 28 -71.99 -21.15 -31.73
CA GLN A 28 -70.92 -22.16 -31.69
C GLN A 28 -70.35 -22.16 -30.27
N PRO A 29 -70.18 -23.34 -29.63
CA PRO A 29 -69.56 -23.39 -28.32
C PRO A 29 -68.21 -22.66 -28.41
N PRO A 30 -67.86 -21.83 -27.42
CA PRO A 30 -66.62 -21.07 -27.44
C PRO A 30 -65.47 -21.99 -27.82
N ASN A 31 -64.71 -21.60 -28.84
CA ASN A 31 -63.63 -22.40 -29.38
C ASN A 31 -62.63 -22.69 -28.25
N LEU A 32 -62.21 -23.94 -28.09
CA LEU A 32 -61.33 -24.33 -26.97
C LEU A 32 -60.02 -23.55 -26.99
N ASP A 33 -59.55 -23.20 -28.19
CA ASP A 33 -58.37 -22.37 -28.41
C ASP A 33 -58.56 -20.92 -27.92
N ASP A 34 -59.77 -20.35 -28.05
CA ASP A 34 -60.09 -19.00 -27.59
C ASP A 34 -60.19 -18.94 -26.05
N LEU A 35 -60.74 -19.98 -25.42
CA LEU A 35 -60.78 -20.10 -23.97
C LEU A 35 -59.38 -20.27 -23.38
N ALA A 36 -58.56 -21.13 -24.00
CA ALA A 36 -57.16 -21.33 -23.60
C ALA A 36 -56.36 -20.03 -23.75
N GLY A 37 -56.51 -19.31 -24.86
CA GLY A 37 -55.83 -18.03 -25.10
C GLY A 37 -56.21 -16.94 -24.10
N ARG A 38 -57.48 -16.84 -23.71
CA ARG A 38 -57.96 -15.87 -22.70
C ARG A 38 -57.42 -16.18 -21.31
N VAL A 39 -57.51 -17.44 -20.86
CA VAL A 39 -56.95 -17.86 -19.56
C VAL A 39 -55.43 -17.65 -19.52
N GLN A 40 -54.73 -17.93 -20.62
CA GLN A 40 -53.29 -17.68 -20.72
C GLN A 40 -52.95 -16.18 -20.66
N ALA A 41 -53.69 -15.33 -21.37
CA ALA A 41 -53.49 -13.88 -21.34
C ALA A 41 -53.78 -13.26 -19.96
N ASP A 42 -54.85 -13.72 -19.29
CA ASP A 42 -55.20 -13.28 -17.93
C ASP A 42 -54.14 -13.74 -16.91
N THR A 43 -53.62 -14.96 -17.07
CA THR A 43 -52.55 -15.47 -16.20
C THR A 43 -51.24 -14.70 -16.41
N LEU A 44 -50.84 -14.44 -17.66
CA LEU A 44 -49.61 -13.70 -17.97
C LEU A 44 -49.69 -12.23 -17.50
N SER A 45 -50.83 -11.57 -17.71
CA SER A 45 -51.03 -10.18 -17.28
C SER A 45 -51.07 -10.02 -15.75
N ALA A 46 -51.48 -11.05 -15.01
CA ALA A 46 -51.39 -11.07 -13.55
C ALA A 46 -49.95 -11.33 -13.03
N LEU A 47 -49.18 -12.20 -13.70
CA LEU A 47 -47.84 -12.59 -13.27
C LEU A 47 -46.75 -11.56 -13.62
N LEU A 48 -46.83 -10.92 -14.80
CA LEU A 48 -45.84 -9.95 -15.27
C LEU A 48 -45.60 -8.76 -14.30
N PRO A 49 -46.62 -8.07 -13.75
CA PRO A 49 -46.39 -6.95 -12.84
C PRO A 49 -45.85 -7.41 -11.48
N GLN A 50 -46.26 -8.59 -11.00
CA GLN A 50 -45.73 -9.17 -9.76
C GLN A 50 -44.25 -9.56 -9.93
N ALA A 51 -43.90 -10.20 -11.05
CA ALA A 51 -42.52 -10.53 -11.39
C ALA A 51 -41.67 -9.27 -11.59
N GLY A 52 -42.21 -8.24 -12.24
CA GLY A 52 -41.53 -6.95 -12.42
C GLY A 52 -41.27 -6.24 -11.10
N LEU A 53 -42.26 -6.18 -10.20
CA LEU A 53 -42.11 -5.61 -8.87
C LEU A 53 -41.08 -6.38 -8.05
N ALA A 54 -41.15 -7.72 -8.05
CA ALA A 54 -40.18 -8.57 -7.37
C ALA A 54 -38.76 -8.34 -7.89
N LEU A 55 -38.58 -8.25 -9.22
CA LEU A 55 -37.30 -7.97 -9.84
C LEU A 55 -36.74 -6.61 -9.38
N VAL A 56 -37.55 -5.54 -9.44
CA VAL A 56 -37.14 -4.20 -9.00
C VAL A 56 -36.73 -4.21 -7.53
N VAL A 57 -37.51 -4.85 -6.66
CA VAL A 57 -37.20 -4.95 -5.23
C VAL A 57 -35.86 -5.66 -5.01
N VAL A 58 -35.65 -6.81 -5.66
CA VAL A 58 -34.39 -7.56 -5.55
C VAL A 58 -33.20 -6.74 -6.08
N THR A 59 -33.36 -6.05 -7.22
CA THR A 59 -32.30 -5.19 -7.79
C THR A 59 -31.94 -4.04 -6.87
N VAL A 60 -32.93 -3.35 -6.29
CA VAL A 60 -32.69 -2.26 -5.34
C VAL A 60 -32.00 -2.77 -4.09
N LEU A 61 -32.46 -3.89 -3.53
CA LEU A 61 -31.82 -4.51 -2.36
C LEU A 61 -30.37 -4.90 -2.66
N ALA A 62 -30.11 -5.53 -3.80
CA ALA A 62 -28.76 -5.88 -4.23
C ALA A 62 -27.88 -4.63 -4.38
N ALA A 63 -28.37 -3.56 -5.01
CA ALA A 63 -27.63 -2.31 -5.19
C ALA A 63 -27.28 -1.65 -3.85
N VAL A 64 -28.23 -1.59 -2.90
CA VAL A 64 -27.99 -1.06 -1.56
C VAL A 64 -26.95 -1.90 -0.82
N LEU A 65 -27.07 -3.23 -0.89
CA LEU A 65 -26.14 -4.14 -0.22
C LEU A 65 -24.72 -4.05 -0.83
N SER A 66 -24.61 -3.95 -2.15
CA SER A 66 -23.33 -3.71 -2.85
C SER A 66 -22.71 -2.37 -2.48
N TRP A 67 -23.50 -1.30 -2.37
CA TRP A 67 -22.99 0.01 -1.95
C TRP A 67 -22.44 -0.05 -0.52
N LEU A 68 -23.21 -0.64 0.41
CA LEU A 68 -22.83 -0.74 1.81
C LEU A 68 -21.55 -1.59 2.00
N THR A 69 -21.44 -2.70 1.28
CA THR A 69 -20.25 -3.57 1.33
C THR A 69 -19.04 -2.90 0.70
N ALA A 70 -19.18 -2.30 -0.49
CA ALA A 70 -18.10 -1.56 -1.15
C ALA A 70 -17.57 -0.41 -0.28
N GLY A 71 -18.46 0.36 0.35
CA GLY A 71 -18.08 1.44 1.27
C GLY A 71 -17.30 0.94 2.47
N ARG A 72 -17.68 -0.23 3.03
CA ARG A 72 -16.97 -0.87 4.15
C ARG A 72 -15.58 -1.37 3.76
N VAL A 73 -15.45 -2.02 2.59
CA VAL A 73 -14.18 -2.60 2.12
C VAL A 73 -13.19 -1.52 1.67
N LEU A 74 -13.65 -0.41 1.07
CA LEU A 74 -12.77 0.66 0.62
C LEU A 74 -12.32 1.61 1.74
N ARG A 75 -13.00 1.62 2.90
CA ARG A 75 -12.67 2.56 4.00
C ARG A 75 -11.26 2.34 4.56
N PRO A 76 -10.79 1.12 4.88
CA PRO A 76 -9.46 0.92 5.44
C PRO A 76 -8.34 1.22 4.42
N ILE A 77 -8.58 0.99 3.13
CA ILE A 77 -7.62 1.36 2.06
C ILE A 77 -7.33 2.86 2.07
N ARG A 78 -8.36 3.71 2.26
CA ARG A 78 -8.17 5.16 2.36
C ARG A 78 -7.36 5.54 3.60
N VAL A 79 -7.53 4.83 4.71
CA VAL A 79 -6.75 5.05 5.94
C VAL A 79 -5.29 4.70 5.71
N ILE A 80 -5.00 3.54 5.14
CA ILE A 80 -3.63 3.12 4.79
C ILE A 80 -2.98 4.15 3.87
N SER A 81 -3.67 4.57 2.81
CA SER A 81 -3.17 5.56 1.86
C SER A 81 -2.94 6.92 2.52
N ALA A 82 -3.85 7.38 3.39
CA ALA A 82 -3.70 8.64 4.11
C ALA A 82 -2.53 8.61 5.10
N THR A 83 -2.34 7.50 5.83
CA THR A 83 -1.18 7.29 6.71
C THR A 83 0.11 7.32 5.89
N ALA A 84 0.18 6.55 4.79
CA ALA A 84 1.34 6.56 3.91
C ALA A 84 1.65 7.95 3.31
N HIS A 85 0.61 8.75 3.00
CA HIS A 85 0.80 10.11 2.47
C HIS A 85 1.25 11.13 3.53
N ARG A 86 0.94 10.86 4.81
CA ARG A 86 1.35 11.69 5.94
C ARG A 86 2.72 11.30 6.50
N LEU A 87 3.20 10.11 6.19
CA LEU A 87 4.55 9.70 6.50
C LEU A 87 5.56 10.55 5.73
N SER A 88 6.40 11.24 6.48
CA SER A 88 7.56 11.96 5.97
C SER A 88 8.83 11.43 6.63
N ALA A 89 10.00 11.78 6.10
CA ALA A 89 11.29 11.47 6.74
C ALA A 89 11.38 11.99 8.18
N GLU A 90 10.59 13.01 8.52
CA GLU A 90 10.56 13.66 9.84
C GLU A 90 9.50 13.06 10.77
N ASN A 91 8.53 12.28 10.24
CA ASN A 91 7.46 11.68 11.03
C ASN A 91 7.16 10.23 10.61
N LEU A 92 8.13 9.36 10.91
CA LEU A 92 8.04 7.91 10.72
C LEU A 92 7.36 7.19 11.89
N THR A 93 6.91 7.89 12.93
CA THR A 93 6.36 7.27 14.16
C THR A 93 4.92 6.82 13.98
N GLU A 94 4.22 7.34 12.98
CA GLU A 94 2.84 6.94 12.71
C GLU A 94 2.75 5.51 12.18
N ARG A 95 1.69 4.81 12.58
CA ARG A 95 1.42 3.43 12.17
C ARG A 95 0.04 3.32 11.56
N VAL A 96 -0.09 2.38 10.63
CA VAL A 96 -1.38 2.02 10.05
C VAL A 96 -2.19 1.27 11.12
N PRO A 97 -3.43 1.69 11.41
CA PRO A 97 -4.28 1.01 12.38
C PRO A 97 -4.63 -0.40 11.89
N VAL A 98 -4.40 -1.41 12.73
CA VAL A 98 -4.76 -2.80 12.45
C VAL A 98 -6.20 -3.04 12.94
N THR A 99 -7.12 -3.33 12.03
CA THR A 99 -8.52 -3.64 12.35
C THR A 99 -8.69 -5.08 12.83
N THR A 100 -9.67 -5.34 13.68
CA THR A 100 -10.07 -6.69 14.10
C THR A 100 -11.51 -6.93 13.62
N PRO A 101 -11.86 -8.10 13.04
CA PRO A 101 -11.12 -9.38 12.93
C PRO A 101 -9.92 -9.34 11.98
N ALA A 102 -9.02 -10.32 12.09
CA ALA A 102 -7.88 -10.47 11.20
C ALA A 102 -8.35 -10.95 9.82
N ASP A 103 -8.50 -10.02 8.88
CA ASP A 103 -8.72 -10.28 7.46
C ASP A 103 -7.44 -9.98 6.64
N GLU A 104 -7.51 -10.12 5.33
CA GLU A 104 -6.41 -9.85 4.39
C GLU A 104 -5.92 -8.39 4.49
N LEU A 105 -6.81 -7.47 4.86
CA LEU A 105 -6.52 -6.05 4.95
C LEU A 105 -5.74 -5.73 6.22
N SER A 106 -6.04 -6.42 7.32
CA SER A 106 -5.25 -6.38 8.55
C SER A 106 -3.85 -6.99 8.37
N ALA A 107 -3.72 -8.06 7.57
CA ALA A 107 -2.41 -8.61 7.21
C ALA A 107 -1.56 -7.63 6.38
N LEU A 108 -2.17 -6.89 5.45
CA LEU A 108 -1.51 -5.82 4.70
C LEU A 108 -1.06 -4.68 5.61
N ALA A 109 -1.92 -4.24 6.54
CA ALA A 109 -1.57 -3.21 7.53
C ALA A 109 -0.35 -3.62 8.37
N GLY A 110 -0.28 -4.87 8.80
CA GLY A 110 0.91 -5.44 9.48
C GLY A 110 2.16 -5.38 8.61
N THR A 111 2.08 -5.83 7.36
CA THR A 111 3.20 -5.81 6.40
C THR A 111 3.72 -4.39 6.16
N VAL A 112 2.81 -3.40 6.04
CA VAL A 112 3.19 -1.99 5.91
C VAL A 112 3.91 -1.51 7.17
N ASN A 113 3.39 -1.80 8.36
CA ASN A 113 4.02 -1.42 9.61
C ASN A 113 5.43 -2.04 9.77
N ASP A 114 5.62 -3.31 9.39
CA ASP A 114 6.95 -3.94 9.40
C ASP A 114 7.93 -3.24 8.45
N MET A 115 7.46 -2.82 7.26
CA MET A 115 8.27 -2.00 6.35
C MET A 115 8.61 -0.63 6.98
N LEU A 116 7.66 0.02 7.65
CA LEU A 116 7.88 1.28 8.35
C LEU A 116 8.89 1.14 9.49
N ASP A 117 8.83 0.05 10.25
CA ASP A 117 9.81 -0.25 11.29
C ASP A 117 11.21 -0.41 10.70
N ARG A 118 11.35 -1.11 9.57
CA ARG A 118 12.65 -1.24 8.88
C ARG A 118 13.19 0.11 8.41
N ILE A 119 12.33 0.97 7.88
CA ILE A 119 12.73 2.33 7.46
C ILE A 119 13.15 3.16 8.67
N GLN A 120 12.36 3.16 9.74
CA GLN A 120 12.66 3.93 10.95
C GLN A 120 13.97 3.49 11.59
N HIS A 121 14.25 2.19 11.67
CA HIS A 121 15.54 1.68 12.13
C HIS A 121 16.69 2.17 11.24
N GLY A 122 16.54 2.08 9.91
CA GLY A 122 17.55 2.55 8.97
C GLY A 122 17.85 4.04 9.07
N VAL A 123 16.81 4.88 9.22
CA VAL A 123 16.95 6.33 9.40
C VAL A 123 17.64 6.66 10.72
N THR A 124 17.21 6.02 11.82
CA THR A 124 17.80 6.25 13.15
C THR A 124 19.28 5.87 13.17
N GLU A 125 19.64 4.76 12.53
CA GLU A 125 21.04 4.33 12.44
C GLU A 125 21.87 5.30 11.59
N ARG A 126 21.33 5.72 10.44
CA ARG A 126 21.98 6.72 9.59
C ARG A 126 22.24 8.02 10.37
N ASP A 127 21.25 8.51 11.12
CA ASP A 127 21.38 9.77 11.84
C ASP A 127 22.45 9.67 12.95
N ARG A 128 22.52 8.54 13.67
CA ARG A 128 23.62 8.27 14.62
C ARG A 128 25.00 8.31 13.94
N ILE A 129 25.14 7.68 12.78
CA ILE A 129 26.40 7.66 12.03
C ILE A 129 26.77 9.08 11.59
N LEU A 130 25.81 9.85 11.06
CA LEU A 130 26.03 11.22 10.61
C LEU A 130 26.44 12.16 11.76
N ASP A 131 25.82 12.03 12.92
CA ASP A 131 26.19 12.81 14.10
C ASP A 131 27.59 12.45 14.60
N GLY A 132 27.94 11.16 14.59
CA GLY A 132 29.30 10.69 14.85
C GLY A 132 30.33 11.29 13.88
N GLN A 133 30.02 11.30 12.57
CA GLN A 133 30.88 11.89 11.54
C GLN A 133 31.07 13.40 11.75
N ARG A 134 30.01 14.14 12.07
CA ARG A 134 30.09 15.58 12.34
C ARG A 134 30.99 15.90 13.52
N LEU A 135 30.80 15.20 14.64
CA LEU A 135 31.64 15.36 15.83
C LEU A 135 33.10 15.01 15.53
N PHE A 136 33.33 13.93 14.80
CA PHE A 136 34.66 13.52 14.39
C PHE A 136 35.35 14.56 13.51
N THR A 137 34.68 15.06 12.47
CA THR A 137 35.23 16.12 11.61
C THR A 137 35.51 17.40 12.40
N ALA A 138 34.62 17.78 13.32
CA ALA A 138 34.82 18.94 14.18
C ALA A 138 36.05 18.77 15.09
N ASN A 139 36.22 17.61 15.71
CA ASN A 139 37.37 17.31 16.55
C ASN A 139 38.66 17.27 15.74
N ALA A 140 38.66 16.62 14.58
CA ALA A 140 39.80 16.61 13.66
C ALA A 140 40.24 18.02 13.26
N ALA A 141 39.28 18.89 12.91
CA ALA A 141 39.58 20.28 12.56
C ALA A 141 40.17 21.06 13.75
N HIS A 142 39.71 20.78 14.97
CA HIS A 142 40.25 21.41 16.17
C HIS A 142 41.68 20.96 16.47
N GLU A 143 41.92 19.64 16.49
CA GLU A 143 43.23 19.05 16.73
C GLU A 143 44.27 19.46 15.68
N LEU A 144 43.86 19.70 14.42
CA LEU A 144 44.75 20.22 13.37
C LEU A 144 44.98 21.73 13.44
N ARG A 145 44.02 22.51 13.97
CA ARG A 145 44.16 23.97 14.06
C ARG A 145 45.26 24.37 15.03
N THR A 146 45.40 23.68 16.15
CA THR A 146 46.43 23.95 17.16
C THR A 146 47.86 23.86 16.61
N PRO A 147 48.33 22.72 16.06
CA PRO A 147 49.68 22.62 15.49
C PRO A 147 49.89 23.56 14.31
N LEU A 148 48.86 23.81 13.49
CA LEU A 148 48.93 24.78 12.41
C LEU A 148 49.19 26.20 12.94
N THR A 149 48.50 26.58 14.02
CA THR A 149 48.70 27.88 14.68
C THR A 149 50.08 27.97 15.32
N THR A 150 50.55 26.89 15.96
CA THR A 150 51.91 26.82 16.52
C THR A 150 52.98 26.99 15.45
N ALA A 151 52.90 26.24 14.35
CA ALA A 151 53.84 26.33 13.23
C ALA A 151 53.85 27.75 12.63
N ARG A 152 52.66 28.34 12.42
CA ARG A 152 52.55 29.71 11.93
C ARG A 152 53.15 30.72 12.90
N THR A 153 52.86 30.59 14.19
CA THR A 153 53.38 31.51 15.22
C THR A 153 54.90 31.43 15.31
N ALA A 154 55.48 30.22 15.25
CA ALA A 154 56.93 30.05 15.22
C ALA A 154 57.55 30.77 14.02
N ILE A 155 56.95 30.64 12.82
CA ILE A 155 57.39 31.34 11.62
C ILE A 155 57.26 32.86 11.78
N ASP A 156 56.08 33.34 12.17
CA ASP A 156 55.77 34.77 12.25
C ASP A 156 56.67 35.46 13.29
N VAL A 157 56.90 34.84 14.46
CA VAL A 157 57.74 35.40 15.54
C VAL A 157 59.22 35.36 15.19
N THR A 158 59.74 34.28 14.62
CA THR A 158 61.16 34.19 14.27
C THR A 158 61.52 35.11 13.11
N LEU A 159 60.61 35.32 12.15
CA LEU A 159 60.86 36.21 11.01
C LEU A 159 60.57 37.69 11.30
N ASP A 160 60.01 38.03 12.47
CA ASP A 160 59.83 39.41 12.92
C ASP A 160 61.16 40.00 13.41
N GLY A 161 62.07 40.32 12.47
CA GLY A 161 63.34 40.99 12.74
C GLY A 161 64.53 40.40 11.99
N HIS A 162 65.67 40.30 12.68
CA HIS A 162 66.92 39.73 12.14
C HIS A 162 67.26 38.44 12.91
N PRO A 163 66.62 37.31 12.60
CA PRO A 163 66.82 36.07 13.34
C PRO A 163 68.26 35.57 13.25
N THR A 164 68.77 35.05 14.36
CA THR A 164 70.05 34.36 14.36
C THR A 164 69.90 32.96 13.75
N ARG A 165 71.02 32.34 13.40
CA ARG A 165 71.02 30.93 12.97
C ARG A 165 70.40 30.00 14.03
N SER A 166 70.55 30.33 15.31
CA SER A 166 69.97 29.54 16.39
C SER A 166 68.44 29.65 16.38
N ASP A 167 67.90 30.84 16.21
CA ASP A 167 66.44 31.07 16.18
C ASP A 167 65.78 30.34 15.01
N LEU A 168 66.43 30.37 13.83
CA LEU A 168 65.96 29.63 12.65
C LEU A 168 65.96 28.11 12.87
N LEU A 169 66.94 27.57 13.60
CA LEU A 169 67.00 26.14 13.92
C LEU A 169 65.91 25.75 14.92
N THR A 170 65.63 26.58 15.92
CA THR A 170 64.52 26.37 16.86
C THR A 170 63.18 26.39 16.13
N MET A 171 62.93 27.41 15.30
CA MET A 171 61.73 27.52 14.46
C MET A 171 61.55 26.28 13.57
N ALA A 172 62.62 25.81 12.92
CA ALA A 172 62.56 24.61 12.08
C ALA A 172 62.20 23.36 12.89
N GLY A 173 62.67 23.26 14.15
CA GLY A 173 62.28 22.22 15.09
C GLY A 173 60.79 22.27 15.43
N ASP A 174 60.29 23.45 15.84
CA ASP A 174 58.89 23.65 16.23
C ASP A 174 57.92 23.35 15.06
N VAL A 175 58.26 23.82 13.85
CA VAL A 175 57.48 23.55 12.64
C VAL A 175 57.49 22.05 12.31
N ARG A 176 58.66 21.39 12.42
CA ARG A 176 58.76 19.95 12.18
C ARG A 176 57.88 19.17 13.15
N ASP A 177 57.92 19.50 14.44
CA ASP A 177 57.15 18.80 15.46
C ASP A 177 55.64 19.01 15.26
N ALA A 178 55.23 20.21 14.88
CA ALA A 178 53.84 20.50 14.49
C ALA A 178 53.41 19.68 13.26
N VAL A 179 54.26 19.55 12.24
CA VAL A 179 53.97 18.71 11.05
C VAL A 179 53.85 17.24 11.43
N VAL A 180 54.77 16.71 12.23
CA VAL A 180 54.72 15.32 12.71
C VAL A 180 53.45 15.06 13.53
N HIS A 181 53.00 16.03 14.33
CA HIS A 181 51.74 15.93 15.04
C HIS A 181 50.53 15.88 14.09
N MET A 182 50.46 16.79 13.10
CA MET A 182 49.40 16.79 12.09
C MET A 182 49.36 15.47 11.29
N GLN A 183 50.51 14.89 10.95
CA GLN A 183 50.61 13.59 10.30
C GLN A 183 50.01 12.48 11.15
N ARG A 184 50.39 12.40 12.44
CA ARG A 184 49.82 11.40 13.36
C ARG A 184 48.31 11.51 13.50
N VAL A 185 47.78 12.73 13.57
CA VAL A 185 46.33 12.96 13.58
C VAL A 185 45.73 12.41 12.29
N LEU A 186 46.24 12.81 11.11
CA LEU A 186 45.75 12.35 9.81
C LEU A 186 45.77 10.82 9.68
N ASP A 187 46.85 10.16 10.07
CA ASP A 187 46.98 8.70 10.05
C ASP A 187 45.93 8.04 10.94
N GLY A 188 45.70 8.60 12.13
CA GLY A 188 44.62 8.17 13.03
C GLY A 188 43.23 8.33 12.39
N LEU A 189 42.99 9.44 11.68
CA LEU A 189 41.71 9.66 10.99
C LEU A 189 41.49 8.65 9.85
N LEU A 190 42.53 8.36 9.07
CA LEU A 190 42.48 7.38 7.97
C LEU A 190 42.28 5.95 8.49
N LEU A 191 42.94 5.60 9.59
CA LEU A 191 42.74 4.32 10.26
C LEU A 191 41.29 4.17 10.73
N LEU A 192 40.73 5.20 11.37
CA LEU A 192 39.35 5.17 11.82
C LEU A 192 38.38 5.06 10.63
N ALA A 193 38.56 5.86 9.59
CA ALA A 193 37.72 5.81 8.39
C ALA A 193 37.71 4.41 7.74
N ARG A 194 38.88 3.75 7.69
CA ARG A 194 38.98 2.37 7.19
C ARG A 194 38.29 1.36 8.11
N SER A 195 38.29 1.57 9.42
CA SER A 195 37.56 0.70 10.36
C SER A 195 36.04 0.84 10.24
N GLN A 196 35.54 2.06 9.96
CA GLN A 196 34.12 2.34 9.79
C GLN A 196 33.52 1.79 8.49
N ALA A 197 34.35 1.55 7.46
CA ALA A 197 33.90 0.91 6.21
C ALA A 197 33.40 -0.55 6.40
N GLY A 198 33.59 -1.12 7.60
CA GLY A 198 33.09 -2.44 7.96
C GLY A 198 34.00 -3.58 7.52
N LEU A 199 33.86 -4.73 8.20
CA LEU A 199 34.57 -5.95 7.82
C LEU A 199 33.87 -6.59 6.62
N THR A 200 34.60 -6.75 5.51
CA THR A 200 34.09 -7.37 4.28
C THR A 200 33.77 -8.86 4.45
N ALA A 201 34.40 -9.52 5.43
CA ALA A 201 34.16 -10.91 5.78
C ALA A 201 34.39 -11.14 7.28
N ARG A 202 33.59 -12.01 7.89
CA ARG A 202 33.81 -12.54 9.24
C ARG A 202 34.12 -14.03 9.12
N GLN A 203 35.27 -14.42 9.66
CA GLN A 203 35.69 -15.82 9.72
C GLN A 203 36.12 -16.16 11.15
N PRO A 204 35.97 -17.42 11.58
CA PRO A 204 36.56 -17.89 12.83
C PRO A 204 38.06 -17.62 12.79
N ALA A 205 38.60 -16.99 13.83
CA ALA A 205 40.02 -16.71 13.97
C ALA A 205 40.47 -17.14 15.37
N ASP A 206 41.67 -17.71 15.46
CA ASP A 206 42.30 -18.02 16.73
C ASP A 206 42.83 -16.71 17.36
N LEU A 207 42.37 -16.42 18.57
CA LEU A 207 42.79 -15.23 19.31
C LEU A 207 44.27 -15.31 19.72
N ALA A 208 44.82 -16.51 19.92
CA ALA A 208 46.23 -16.70 20.25
C ALA A 208 47.13 -16.31 19.07
N ASP A 209 46.77 -16.72 17.86
CA ASP A 209 47.49 -16.36 16.63
C ASP A 209 47.43 -14.85 16.37
N LEU A 210 46.24 -14.25 16.54
CA LEU A 210 46.07 -12.79 16.39
C LEU A 210 46.88 -12.02 17.45
N ALA A 211 46.91 -12.49 18.69
CA ALA A 211 47.70 -11.86 19.76
C ALA A 211 49.20 -11.94 19.48
N ALA A 212 49.68 -13.08 18.96
CA ALA A 212 51.09 -13.26 18.59
C ALA A 212 51.49 -12.33 17.44
N VAL A 213 50.64 -12.19 16.41
CA VAL A 213 50.88 -11.26 15.29
C VAL A 213 50.90 -9.80 15.78
N ALA A 214 49.94 -9.41 16.62
CA ALA A 214 49.88 -8.06 17.16
C ALA A 214 51.11 -7.72 18.04
N ALA A 215 51.54 -8.66 18.88
CA ALA A 215 52.75 -8.51 19.69
C ALA A 215 54.01 -8.33 18.81
N ALA A 216 54.14 -9.13 17.75
CA ALA A 216 55.27 -9.00 16.82
C ALA A 216 55.29 -7.65 16.08
N THR A 217 54.13 -7.07 15.77
CA THR A 217 54.06 -5.74 15.14
C THR A 217 54.38 -4.59 16.10
N LEU A 218 54.11 -4.75 17.40
CA LEU A 218 54.44 -3.76 18.42
C LEU A 218 55.94 -3.75 18.75
N ASP A 219 56.61 -4.90 18.69
CA ASP A 219 58.07 -4.99 18.85
C ASP A 219 58.84 -4.42 17.64
N ALA A 220 58.18 -4.23 16.50
CA ALA A 220 58.78 -3.73 15.26
C ALA A 220 58.58 -2.23 15.01
N ALA A 221 57.81 -1.53 15.85
CA ALA A 221 57.45 -0.11 15.72
C ALA A 221 58.20 0.78 16.73
#